data_AF-A0A9D6Z762-F1
#
_entry.id   AF-A0A9D6Z762-F1
#
_cell.length_a   1.000
_cell.length_b   1.000
_cell.length_c   1.000
_cell.angle_alpha   90.00
_cell.angle_beta   90.00
_cell.angle_gamma   90.00
#
_symmetry.space_group_name_H-M   'P 1'
#
loop_
_entity.id
_entity.type
_entity.pdbx_description
1 polymer ?
#
loop_
_entity_poly.entity_id
_entity_poly.type
_entity_poly.pdbx_seq_one_letter_code
_entity_poly.pdbx_strand_id
1 'polypeptide(L)'
;MTIRNKNPPEFSSVWILRNSPSIYRFISKNVRSEIDQIDWDIVTVALIRRYQHRWMRYRRRPRKEYENQAEVEKIIGKYRDKLYVFIALSNDKEERLRHRITIALVRVAQKGNVLATKELVGHLRYIVDEWIDRYFFLRRWRGAESEIDEAIEGCIRRYRYTGTFFGYLFKTMEYSANALKPFYSLDGYLPETDMRLSEVIGQDAENGEIKTYG
;
A
#
# COMPACT_ATOMS: atom_id res chain seq x y z
N MET A 1 34.67 1.71 4.95
CA MET A 1 34.26 0.62 5.87
C MET A 1 32.90 0.09 5.43
N THR A 2 32.76 -1.19 5.15
CA THR A 2 31.52 -1.78 4.60
C THR A 2 30.51 -2.15 5.70
N ILE A 3 29.21 -2.19 5.35
CA ILE A 3 28.10 -2.60 6.24
C ILE A 3 28.36 -3.98 6.86
N ARG A 4 29.05 -4.88 6.15
CA ARG A 4 29.44 -6.20 6.64
C ARG A 4 30.38 -6.14 7.86
N ASN A 5 31.31 -5.18 7.88
CA ASN A 5 32.34 -5.11 8.91
C ASN A 5 31.82 -4.51 10.23
N LYS A 6 30.88 -3.56 10.15
CA LYS A 6 30.27 -2.96 11.35
C LYS A 6 29.01 -3.68 11.83
N ASN A 7 28.38 -4.48 10.97
CA ASN A 7 27.18 -5.28 11.24
C ASN A 7 26.14 -4.60 12.16
N PRO A 8 25.67 -3.38 11.84
CA PRO A 8 24.72 -2.69 12.70
C PRO A 8 23.37 -3.44 12.78
N PRO A 9 22.66 -3.38 13.92
CA PRO A 9 21.31 -3.94 14.04
C PRO A 9 20.31 -3.18 13.15
N GLU A 10 20.46 -1.86 13.03
CA GLU A 10 19.71 -0.99 12.12
C GLU A 10 20.65 0.08 11.52
N PHE A 11 20.39 0.50 10.29
CA PHE A 11 21.17 1.57 9.65
C PHE A 11 20.31 2.48 8.76
N SER A 12 20.74 3.73 8.61
CA SER A 12 20.03 4.79 7.89
C SER A 12 20.95 5.56 6.95
N SER A 13 20.38 6.48 6.16
CA SER A 13 21.16 7.39 5.30
C SER A 13 22.19 8.20 6.10
N VAL A 14 21.85 8.65 7.30
CA VAL A 14 22.76 9.35 8.23
C VAL A 14 23.88 8.44 8.71
N TRP A 15 23.57 7.16 8.95
CA TRP A 15 24.60 6.18 9.30
C TRP A 15 25.60 6.00 8.16
N ILE A 16 25.14 5.91 6.90
CA ILE A 16 26.02 5.81 5.73
C ILE A 16 26.89 7.07 5.60
N LEU A 17 26.30 8.26 5.76
CA LEU A 17 27.05 9.51 5.73
C LEU A 17 28.19 9.54 6.77
N ARG A 18 27.93 9.08 7.99
CA ARG A 18 28.93 9.06 9.08
C ARG A 18 30.01 8.00 8.89
N ASN A 19 29.65 6.82 8.41
CA ASN A 19 30.56 5.67 8.36
C ASN A 19 31.26 5.49 7.01
N SER A 20 30.68 6.02 5.94
CA SER A 20 31.23 5.97 4.58
C SER A 20 30.77 7.18 3.75
N PRO A 21 31.34 8.37 4.03
CA PRO A 21 30.99 9.62 3.33
C PRO A 21 31.19 9.54 1.81
N SER A 22 32.21 8.81 1.35
CA SER A 22 32.50 8.63 -0.08
C SER A 22 31.37 7.90 -0.80
N ILE A 23 30.87 6.81 -0.22
CA ILE A 23 29.72 6.04 -0.74
C ILE A 23 28.46 6.92 -0.72
N TYR A 24 28.23 7.66 0.37
CA TYR A 24 27.10 8.58 0.44
C TYR A 24 27.13 9.62 -0.70
N ARG A 25 28.29 10.23 -0.96
CA ARG A 25 28.45 11.21 -2.06
C ARG A 25 28.20 10.56 -3.42
N PHE A 26 28.71 9.35 -3.64
CA PHE A 26 28.47 8.62 -4.88
C PHE A 26 26.97 8.35 -5.09
N ILE A 27 26.27 7.83 -4.07
CA ILE A 27 24.83 7.60 -4.12
C ILE A 27 24.09 8.91 -4.36
N SER A 28 24.45 9.97 -3.63
CA SER A 28 23.78 11.27 -3.74
C SER A 28 23.90 11.90 -5.12
N LYS A 29 24.98 11.60 -5.86
CA LYS A 29 25.24 12.14 -7.20
C LYS A 29 24.61 11.28 -8.30
N ASN A 30 24.62 9.95 -8.15
CA ASN A 30 24.24 9.03 -9.23
C ASN A 30 22.84 8.42 -9.08
N VAL A 31 22.27 8.41 -7.88
CA VAL A 31 20.99 7.73 -7.60
C VAL A 31 19.93 8.76 -7.25
N ARG A 32 19.22 9.23 -8.29
CA ARG A 32 18.21 10.30 -8.20
C ARG A 32 16.83 9.77 -8.58
N SER A 33 15.83 10.23 -7.82
CA SER A 33 14.39 10.02 -8.08
C SER A 33 13.86 11.05 -9.08
N GLU A 34 12.61 10.88 -9.49
CA GLU A 34 11.86 11.78 -10.38
C GLU A 34 11.83 13.23 -9.91
N ILE A 35 11.90 13.45 -8.60
CA ILE A 35 11.90 14.76 -7.95
C ILE A 35 13.30 15.27 -7.62
N ASP A 36 14.33 14.69 -8.23
CA ASP A 36 15.74 15.02 -8.00
C ASP A 36 16.19 14.88 -6.53
N GLN A 37 15.60 13.93 -5.80
CA GLN A 37 16.06 13.55 -4.47
C GLN A 37 16.75 12.19 -4.51
N ILE A 38 17.56 11.88 -3.50
CA ILE A 38 18.25 10.58 -3.44
C ILE A 38 17.24 9.43 -3.41
N ASP A 39 17.30 8.56 -4.42
CA ASP A 39 16.44 7.39 -4.50
C ASP A 39 17.02 6.23 -3.68
N TRP A 40 16.75 6.26 -2.38
CA TRP A 40 17.15 5.17 -1.49
C TRP A 40 16.45 3.84 -1.80
N ASP A 41 15.33 3.81 -2.53
CA ASP A 41 14.66 2.54 -2.84
C ASP A 41 15.56 1.71 -3.75
N ILE A 42 16.11 2.30 -4.83
CA ILE A 42 17.10 1.65 -5.72
C ILE A 42 18.27 1.06 -4.92
N VAL A 43 18.81 1.82 -3.98
CA VAL A 43 19.93 1.39 -3.13
C VAL A 43 19.52 0.19 -2.27
N THR A 44 18.34 0.25 -1.65
CA THR A 44 17.86 -0.80 -0.74
C THR A 44 17.50 -2.09 -1.47
N VAL A 45 16.95 -2.02 -2.70
CA VAL A 45 16.68 -3.22 -3.53
C VAL A 45 17.96 -4.03 -3.73
N ALA A 46 19.06 -3.32 -4.00
CA ALA A 46 20.35 -3.93 -4.32
C ALA A 46 21.05 -4.53 -3.09
N LEU A 47 20.56 -4.28 -1.87
CA LEU A 47 21.10 -4.91 -0.67
C LEU A 47 20.62 -6.36 -0.54
N ILE A 48 21.44 -7.22 0.07
CA ILE A 48 21.03 -8.58 0.43
C ILE A 48 19.85 -8.50 1.42
N ARG A 49 18.85 -9.38 1.27
CA ARG A 49 17.60 -9.41 2.06
C ARG A 49 17.79 -9.18 3.57
N ARG A 50 18.81 -9.79 4.18
CA ARG A 50 19.15 -9.61 5.60
C ARG A 50 19.40 -8.15 6.03
N TYR A 51 19.91 -7.32 5.12
CA TYR A 51 20.19 -5.91 5.38
C TYR A 51 19.05 -5.01 4.93
N GLN A 52 18.20 -5.45 4.00
CA GLN A 52 16.99 -4.71 3.62
C GLN A 52 16.08 -4.48 4.84
N HIS A 53 15.86 -5.54 5.64
CA HIS A 53 15.03 -5.47 6.84
C HIS A 53 15.59 -4.55 7.95
N ARG A 54 16.90 -4.28 7.93
CA ARG A 54 17.59 -3.41 8.90
C ARG A 54 17.66 -1.95 8.45
N TRP A 55 17.15 -1.64 7.26
CA TRP A 55 17.16 -0.28 6.73
C TRP A 55 16.08 0.59 7.40
N MET A 56 16.52 1.71 7.96
CA MET A 56 15.69 2.70 8.62
C MET A 56 15.72 4.01 7.84
N ARG A 57 14.68 4.24 7.02
CA ARG A 57 14.59 5.43 6.15
C ARG A 57 14.18 6.70 6.89
N TYR A 58 13.20 6.59 7.79
CA TYR A 58 12.66 7.70 8.56
C TYR A 58 12.58 7.30 10.05
N ARG A 59 13.10 8.15 10.94
CA ARG A 59 12.64 8.14 12.34
C ARG A 59 11.17 8.56 12.30
N ARG A 60 10.30 7.86 13.06
CA ARG A 60 8.86 8.13 13.22
C ARG A 60 8.63 9.54 13.79
N ARG A 61 8.92 10.58 13.01
CA ARG A 61 8.56 11.95 13.34
C ARG A 61 7.12 12.17 12.91
N PRO A 62 6.35 12.97 13.66
CA PRO A 62 5.05 13.43 13.18
C PRO A 62 5.27 14.13 11.83
N ARG A 63 4.57 13.63 10.81
CA ARG A 63 4.61 14.14 9.44
C ARG A 63 3.93 15.50 9.45
N LYS A 64 4.63 16.55 9.01
CA LYS A 64 3.98 17.83 8.73
C LYS A 64 3.36 17.71 7.35
N GLU A 65 2.03 17.75 7.31
CA GLU A 65 1.29 17.73 6.07
C GLU A 65 1.59 18.99 5.26
N TYR A 66 1.70 18.81 3.94
CA TYR A 66 1.90 19.89 3.01
C TYR A 66 1.20 19.57 1.69
N GLU A 67 0.94 20.60 0.91
CA GLU A 67 0.38 20.48 -0.43
C GLU A 67 1.40 21.02 -1.43
N ASN A 68 1.88 20.16 -2.33
CA ASN A 68 2.80 20.56 -3.38
C ASN A 68 2.48 19.80 -4.67
N GLN A 69 1.72 20.47 -5.53
CA GLN A 69 1.30 19.90 -6.80
C GLN A 69 2.47 19.66 -7.76
N ALA A 70 3.51 20.49 -7.73
CA ALA A 70 4.67 20.36 -8.61
C ALA A 70 5.45 19.06 -8.36
N GLU A 71 5.51 18.56 -7.12
CA GLU A 71 6.11 17.24 -6.84
C GLU A 71 5.31 16.10 -7.48
N VAL A 72 3.98 16.19 -7.42
CA VAL A 72 3.07 15.20 -7.99
C VAL A 72 3.14 15.24 -9.52
N GLU A 73 3.07 16.43 -10.11
CA GLU A 73 3.17 16.64 -11.56
C GLU A 73 4.53 16.23 -12.13
N LYS A 74 5.63 16.36 -11.39
CA LYS A 74 6.92 15.82 -11.86
C LYS A 74 6.91 14.31 -12.02
N ILE A 75 6.21 13.60 -11.13
CA ILE A 75 6.06 12.14 -11.21
C ILE A 75 5.06 11.79 -12.31
N ILE A 76 3.85 12.34 -12.22
CA ILE A 76 2.76 12.06 -13.17
C ILE A 76 3.15 12.47 -14.59
N GLY A 77 3.68 13.68 -14.77
CA GLY A 77 4.08 14.22 -16.06
C GLY A 77 5.14 13.38 -16.77
N LYS A 78 6.06 12.76 -16.02
CA LYS A 78 7.07 11.84 -16.58
C LYS A 78 6.46 10.55 -17.15
N TYR A 79 5.30 10.13 -16.63
CA TYR A 79 4.64 8.88 -16.98
C TYR A 79 3.23 9.08 -17.55
N ARG A 80 2.92 10.30 -18.03
CA ARG A 80 1.55 10.70 -18.41
C ARG A 80 0.94 9.78 -19.46
N ASP A 81 1.74 9.38 -20.43
CA ASP A 81 1.40 8.44 -21.51
C ASP A 81 1.30 6.98 -21.06
N LYS A 82 1.72 6.68 -19.83
CA LYS A 82 1.86 5.33 -19.27
C LYS A 82 1.03 5.09 -18.02
N LEU A 83 0.18 6.04 -17.61
CA LEU A 83 -0.70 5.85 -16.46
C LEU A 83 -1.77 4.77 -16.69
N TYR A 84 -2.02 4.37 -17.94
CA TYR A 84 -2.93 3.26 -18.26
C TYR A 84 -2.56 1.94 -17.56
N VAL A 85 -1.29 1.77 -17.15
CA VAL A 85 -0.83 0.57 -16.44
C VAL A 85 -1.56 0.34 -15.11
N PHE A 86 -2.21 1.35 -14.54
CA PHE A 86 -3.06 1.20 -13.36
C PHE A 86 -4.41 0.51 -13.67
N ILE A 87 -4.84 0.53 -14.92
CA ILE A 87 -6.15 0.00 -15.38
C ILE A 87 -5.94 -1.33 -16.12
N ALA A 88 -5.03 -1.36 -17.08
CA ALA A 88 -4.78 -2.52 -17.92
C ALA A 88 -3.30 -2.88 -17.90
N LEU A 89 -2.99 -4.06 -17.35
CA LEU A 89 -1.67 -4.66 -17.45
C LEU A 89 -1.65 -5.67 -18.60
N SER A 90 -0.67 -5.53 -19.50
CA SER A 90 -0.51 -6.43 -20.64
C SER A 90 0.72 -7.33 -20.51
N ASN A 91 1.71 -6.93 -19.69
CA ASN A 91 2.98 -7.66 -19.56
C ASN A 91 3.77 -7.34 -18.27
N ASP A 92 4.79 -8.14 -17.97
CA ASP A 92 5.68 -7.97 -16.82
C ASP A 92 6.44 -6.63 -16.79
N LYS A 93 6.71 -6.02 -17.96
CA LYS A 93 7.39 -4.72 -18.02
C LYS A 93 6.48 -3.61 -17.52
N GLU A 94 5.20 -3.66 -17.88
CA GLU A 94 4.16 -2.76 -17.39
C GLU A 94 3.89 -2.96 -15.91
N GLU A 95 3.96 -4.20 -15.40
CA GLU A 95 3.85 -4.45 -13.96
C GLU A 95 5.00 -3.77 -13.19
N ARG A 96 6.24 -3.90 -13.68
CA ARG A 96 7.40 -3.20 -13.10
C ARG A 96 7.25 -1.69 -13.19
N LEU A 97 6.68 -1.17 -14.28
CA LEU A 97 6.42 0.25 -14.45
C LEU A 97 5.36 0.75 -13.46
N ARG A 98 4.23 0.06 -13.33
CA ARG A 98 3.20 0.34 -12.34
C ARG A 98 3.80 0.38 -10.95
N HIS A 99 4.57 -0.66 -10.59
CA HIS A 99 5.26 -0.72 -9.32
C HIS A 99 6.16 0.50 -9.10
N ARG A 100 6.96 0.90 -10.10
CA ARG A 100 7.82 2.07 -10.01
C ARG A 100 7.04 3.37 -9.77
N ILE A 101 5.96 3.61 -10.51
CA ILE A 101 5.13 4.80 -10.36
C ILE A 101 4.48 4.82 -8.98
N THR A 102 3.89 3.69 -8.56
CA THR A 102 3.31 3.53 -7.22
C THR A 102 4.33 3.85 -6.13
N ILE A 103 5.55 3.31 -6.21
CA ILE A 103 6.58 3.56 -5.20
C ILE A 103 6.96 5.05 -5.15
N ALA A 104 7.13 5.70 -6.31
CA ALA A 104 7.44 7.13 -6.36
C ALA A 104 6.36 7.97 -5.67
N LEU A 105 5.08 7.70 -5.96
CA LEU A 105 3.95 8.37 -5.30
C LEU A 105 3.87 8.05 -3.80
N VAL A 106 4.03 6.78 -3.40
CA VAL A 106 4.10 6.36 -2.00
C VAL A 106 5.19 7.14 -1.26
N ARG A 107 6.34 7.42 -1.89
CA ARG A 107 7.44 8.14 -1.24
C ARG A 107 7.16 9.62 -1.07
N VAL A 108 6.48 10.25 -2.02
CA VAL A 108 6.04 11.64 -1.88
C VAL A 108 4.93 11.74 -0.85
N ALA A 109 3.97 10.82 -0.86
CA ALA A 109 2.96 10.69 0.17
C ALA A 109 3.62 10.52 1.55
N GLN A 110 4.50 9.54 1.78
CA GLN A 110 5.15 9.33 3.07
C GLN A 110 5.88 10.56 3.66
N LYS A 111 6.31 11.53 2.84
CA LYS A 111 6.98 12.76 3.32
C LYS A 111 6.05 13.79 3.95
N GLY A 112 4.83 13.93 3.44
CA GLY A 112 3.94 15.03 3.86
C GLY A 112 2.91 15.43 2.81
N ASN A 113 3.15 15.09 1.55
CA ASN A 113 2.31 15.56 0.46
C ASN A 113 0.92 14.92 0.48
N VAL A 114 -0.11 15.70 0.79
CA VAL A 114 -1.50 15.22 0.85
C VAL A 114 -2.05 14.96 -0.55
N LEU A 115 -1.63 15.73 -1.56
CA LEU A 115 -2.07 15.57 -2.94
C LEU A 115 -1.59 14.23 -3.52
N ALA A 116 -0.34 13.84 -3.23
CA ALA A 116 0.17 12.53 -3.62
C ALA A 116 -0.59 11.38 -2.95
N THR A 117 -1.03 11.55 -1.70
CA THR A 117 -1.88 10.56 -1.03
C THR A 117 -3.22 10.43 -1.75
N LYS A 118 -3.91 11.55 -2.02
CA LYS A 118 -5.22 11.56 -2.69
C LYS A 118 -5.18 10.89 -4.07
N GLU A 119 -4.23 11.29 -4.92
CA GLU A 119 -4.04 10.69 -6.24
C GLU A 119 -3.79 9.17 -6.14
N LEU A 120 -2.94 8.77 -5.21
CA LEU A 120 -2.59 7.36 -5.05
C LEU A 120 -3.77 6.55 -4.49
N VAL A 121 -4.53 7.09 -3.53
CA VAL A 121 -5.75 6.46 -3.02
C VAL A 121 -6.75 6.26 -4.16
N GLY A 122 -6.98 7.27 -5.00
CA GLY A 122 -7.88 7.15 -6.16
C GLY A 122 -7.48 6.01 -7.12
N HIS A 123 -6.21 5.91 -7.49
CA HIS A 123 -5.73 4.82 -8.34
C HIS A 123 -5.81 3.45 -7.68
N LEU A 124 -5.45 3.36 -6.39
CA LEU A 124 -5.48 2.10 -5.66
C LEU A 124 -6.91 1.65 -5.36
N ARG A 125 -7.84 2.60 -5.22
CA ARG A 125 -9.24 2.31 -4.97
C ARG A 125 -9.85 1.48 -6.09
N TYR A 126 -9.67 1.94 -7.34
CA TYR A 126 -10.10 1.20 -8.51
C TYR A 126 -9.59 -0.24 -8.55
N ILE A 127 -8.31 -0.43 -8.19
CA ILE A 127 -7.67 -1.75 -8.16
C ILE A 127 -8.23 -2.62 -7.02
N VAL A 128 -8.51 -2.01 -5.87
CA VAL A 128 -9.13 -2.72 -4.74
C VAL A 128 -10.56 -3.12 -5.09
N ASP A 129 -11.34 -2.26 -5.73
CA ASP A 129 -12.71 -2.57 -6.16
C ASP A 129 -12.70 -3.75 -7.15
N GLU A 130 -11.78 -3.76 -8.12
CA GLU A 130 -11.56 -4.91 -9.01
C GLU A 130 -11.26 -6.20 -8.22
N TRP A 131 -10.42 -6.12 -7.18
CA TRP A 131 -10.12 -7.27 -6.33
C TRP A 131 -11.32 -7.74 -5.52
N ILE A 132 -12.15 -6.83 -5.01
CA ILE A 132 -13.36 -7.13 -4.26
C ILE A 132 -14.35 -7.89 -5.14
N ASP A 133 -14.49 -7.49 -6.40
CA ASP A 133 -15.37 -8.16 -7.35
C ASP A 133 -14.84 -9.54 -7.77
N ARG A 134 -13.52 -9.65 -7.95
CA ARG A 134 -12.86 -10.88 -8.40
C ARG A 134 -12.68 -11.94 -7.31
N TYR A 135 -12.39 -11.55 -6.07
CA TYR A 135 -12.03 -12.47 -5.00
C TYR A 135 -13.10 -12.52 -3.90
N PHE A 136 -13.74 -13.68 -3.73
CA PHE A 136 -14.87 -13.86 -2.81
C PHE A 136 -14.55 -13.44 -1.36
N PHE A 137 -13.33 -13.71 -0.88
CA PHE A 137 -12.91 -13.40 0.49
C PHE A 137 -12.69 -11.90 0.71
N LEU A 138 -12.50 -11.11 -0.35
CA LEU A 138 -12.42 -9.65 -0.28
C LEU A 138 -13.77 -8.96 -0.42
N ARG A 139 -14.85 -9.67 -0.81
CA ARG A 139 -16.22 -9.12 -0.86
C ARG A 139 -16.66 -8.48 0.45
N ARG A 140 -16.03 -8.87 1.56
CA ARG A 140 -16.31 -8.26 2.87
C ARG A 140 -16.00 -6.77 2.96
N TRP A 141 -15.19 -6.25 2.04
CA TRP A 141 -14.88 -4.83 1.94
C TRP A 141 -15.92 -4.05 1.12
N ARG A 142 -16.86 -4.73 0.44
CA ARG A 142 -17.88 -4.06 -0.37
C ARG A 142 -18.73 -3.14 0.51
N GLY A 143 -18.90 -1.88 0.10
CA GLY A 143 -19.67 -0.89 0.86
C GLY A 143 -18.95 -0.29 2.08
N ALA A 144 -17.74 -0.75 2.43
CA ALA A 144 -16.89 -0.18 3.47
C ALA A 144 -15.92 0.85 2.85
N GLU A 145 -16.49 1.86 2.16
CA GLU A 145 -15.69 2.73 1.31
C GLU A 145 -14.68 3.58 2.09
N SER A 146 -15.10 4.13 3.22
CA SER A 146 -14.21 4.87 4.13
C SER A 146 -13.07 4.00 4.66
N GLU A 147 -13.37 2.76 5.03
CA GLU A 147 -12.43 1.84 5.64
C GLU A 147 -11.38 1.35 4.63
N ILE A 148 -11.77 1.19 3.37
CA ILE A 148 -10.85 0.89 2.27
C ILE A 148 -9.84 2.03 2.14
N ASP A 149 -10.30 3.28 2.08
CA ASP A 149 -9.44 4.44 1.92
C ASP A 149 -8.48 4.58 3.11
N GLU A 150 -8.98 4.40 4.34
CA GLU A 150 -8.16 4.37 5.56
C GLU A 150 -7.13 3.23 5.54
N ALA A 151 -7.51 2.04 5.05
CA ALA A 151 -6.61 0.89 4.94
C ALA A 151 -5.51 1.17 3.91
N ILE A 152 -5.85 1.76 2.76
CA ILE A 152 -4.91 2.16 1.72
C ILE A 152 -3.93 3.20 2.27
N GLU A 153 -4.42 4.26 2.92
CA GLU A 153 -3.58 5.27 3.55
C GLU A 153 -2.67 4.69 4.61
N GLY A 154 -3.20 3.81 5.46
CA GLY A 154 -2.43 3.07 6.46
C GLY A 154 -1.33 2.22 5.83
N CYS A 155 -1.58 1.64 4.65
CA CYS A 155 -0.58 0.91 3.89
C CYS A 155 0.50 1.84 3.33
N ILE A 156 0.12 2.96 2.72
CA ILE A 156 1.04 3.99 2.21
C ILE A 156 1.97 4.44 3.34
N ARG A 157 1.44 4.75 4.52
CA ARG A 157 2.23 5.21 5.68
C ARG A 157 3.22 4.16 6.18
N ARG A 158 2.84 2.87 6.19
CA ARG A 158 3.62 1.79 6.81
C ARG A 158 4.55 1.06 5.84
N TYR A 159 4.42 1.28 4.53
CA TYR A 159 5.17 0.53 3.53
C TYR A 159 6.69 0.75 3.61
N ARG A 160 7.42 -0.32 3.97
CA ARG A 160 8.87 -0.34 4.26
C ARG A 160 9.72 -1.07 3.22
N TYR A 161 9.24 -1.16 1.97
CA TYR A 161 9.99 -1.70 0.82
C TYR A 161 10.15 -3.25 0.77
N THR A 162 9.49 -4.01 1.65
CA THR A 162 9.56 -5.48 1.59
C THR A 162 8.59 -6.05 0.52
N GLY A 163 9.01 -6.08 -0.74
CA GLY A 163 8.27 -6.69 -1.86
C GLY A 163 7.56 -5.66 -2.76
N THR A 164 6.45 -6.05 -3.39
CA THR A 164 5.63 -5.12 -4.16
C THR A 164 4.63 -4.42 -3.25
N PHE A 165 4.34 -3.13 -3.51
CA PHE A 165 3.31 -2.40 -2.76
C PHE A 165 1.94 -3.06 -2.92
N PHE A 166 1.59 -3.50 -4.13
CA PHE A 166 0.34 -4.20 -4.40
C PHE A 166 0.21 -5.52 -3.62
N GLY A 167 1.28 -6.32 -3.56
CA GLY A 167 1.27 -7.55 -2.77
C GLY A 167 1.11 -7.28 -1.27
N TYR A 168 1.75 -6.22 -0.77
CA TYR A 168 1.59 -5.77 0.62
C TYR A 168 0.15 -5.28 0.91
N LEU A 169 -0.42 -4.46 0.02
CA LEU A 169 -1.79 -3.97 0.13
C LEU A 169 -2.78 -5.14 0.08
N PHE A 170 -2.67 -6.00 -0.92
CA PHE A 170 -3.53 -7.18 -1.09
C PHE A 170 -3.53 -8.07 0.16
N LYS A 171 -2.34 -8.42 0.67
CA LYS A 171 -2.21 -9.23 1.89
C LYS A 171 -2.80 -8.52 3.11
N THR A 172 -2.65 -7.21 3.21
CA THR A 172 -3.26 -6.43 4.31
C THR A 172 -4.78 -6.48 4.24
N MET A 173 -5.36 -6.33 3.04
CA MET A 173 -6.81 -6.41 2.83
C MET A 173 -7.35 -7.83 3.11
N GLU A 174 -6.63 -8.86 2.67
CA GLU A 174 -6.96 -10.27 2.90
C GLU A 174 -6.99 -10.61 4.40
N TYR A 175 -5.95 -10.23 5.16
CA TYR A 175 -5.93 -10.50 6.60
C TYR A 175 -6.99 -9.70 7.35
N SER A 176 -7.18 -8.44 7.00
CA SER A 176 -8.16 -7.57 7.65
C SER A 176 -9.61 -7.94 7.30
N ALA A 177 -9.89 -8.53 6.14
CA ALA A 177 -11.23 -8.99 5.77
C ALA A 177 -11.83 -9.98 6.79
N ASN A 178 -10.98 -10.79 7.43
CA ASN A 178 -11.40 -11.71 8.49
C ASN A 178 -11.82 -10.99 9.78
N ALA A 179 -11.31 -9.77 10.02
CA ALA A 179 -11.60 -8.96 11.19
C ALA A 179 -12.74 -7.94 10.97
N LEU A 180 -13.25 -7.81 9.75
CA LEU A 180 -14.40 -6.95 9.46
C LEU A 180 -15.68 -7.53 10.05
N LYS A 181 -16.53 -6.65 10.59
CA LYS A 181 -17.86 -7.03 11.08
C LYS A 181 -18.67 -7.64 9.93
N PRO A 182 -19.45 -8.72 10.18
CA PRO A 182 -20.33 -9.27 9.16
C PRO A 182 -21.36 -8.23 8.68
N PHE A 183 -21.75 -8.34 7.41
CA PHE A 183 -22.72 -7.45 6.74
C PHE A 183 -24.09 -7.42 7.41
N TYR A 184 -24.40 -8.49 8.13
CA TYR A 184 -25.62 -8.65 8.89
C TYR A 184 -25.24 -8.84 10.36
N SER A 185 -25.79 -8.00 11.23
CA SER A 185 -25.85 -8.33 12.64
C SER A 185 -26.86 -9.46 12.81
N LEU A 186 -26.40 -10.66 13.16
CA LEU A 186 -27.28 -11.77 13.53
C LEU A 186 -28.02 -11.49 14.87
N ASP A 187 -27.65 -10.43 15.57
CA ASP A 187 -28.28 -9.98 16.83
C ASP A 187 -29.49 -9.05 16.60
N GLY A 188 -29.89 -8.81 15.35
CA GLY A 188 -31.09 -8.05 15.02
C GLY A 188 -32.37 -8.90 15.09
N TYR A 189 -33.45 -8.33 15.62
CA TYR A 189 -34.79 -8.91 15.58
C TYR A 189 -35.51 -8.50 14.29
N LEU A 190 -36.33 -9.40 13.72
CA LEU A 190 -37.19 -9.06 12.58
C LEU A 190 -38.34 -8.15 13.06
N PRO A 191 -38.67 -7.04 12.36
CA PRO A 191 -39.65 -6.04 12.83
C PRO A 191 -41.07 -6.59 13.06
N GLU A 192 -41.41 -7.73 12.44
CA GLU A 192 -42.77 -8.28 12.40
C GLU A 192 -42.97 -9.51 13.28
N THR A 193 -41.91 -10.20 13.70
CA THR A 193 -42.02 -11.52 14.36
C THR A 193 -41.32 -11.63 15.71
N ASP A 194 -40.58 -10.60 16.16
CA ASP A 194 -39.82 -10.62 17.44
C ASP A 194 -38.85 -11.83 17.58
N MET A 195 -38.60 -12.54 16.47
CA MET A 195 -37.67 -13.66 16.37
C MET A 195 -36.29 -13.12 15.99
N ARG A 196 -35.24 -13.74 16.56
CA ARG A 196 -33.87 -13.40 16.20
C ARG A 196 -33.57 -13.86 14.78
N LEU A 197 -32.85 -13.05 14.01
CA LEU A 197 -32.45 -13.41 12.65
C LEU A 197 -31.67 -14.74 12.61
N SER A 198 -30.94 -15.06 13.67
CA SER A 198 -30.22 -16.33 13.87
C SER A 198 -31.12 -17.57 13.90
N GLU A 199 -32.42 -17.43 14.19
CA GLU A 199 -33.38 -18.54 14.30
C GLU A 199 -34.09 -18.83 12.96
N VAL A 200 -34.01 -17.90 12.00
CA VAL A 200 -34.77 -17.92 10.74
C VAL A 200 -33.87 -18.23 9.53
N ILE A 201 -32.55 -18.17 9.72
CA ILE A 201 -31.56 -18.43 8.67
C ILE A 201 -31.26 -19.94 8.59
N GLY A 202 -31.70 -20.56 7.50
CA GLY A 202 -31.26 -21.90 7.08
C GLY A 202 -30.33 -21.78 5.87
N GLN A 203 -29.17 -22.43 5.93
CA GLN A 203 -28.22 -22.45 4.82
C GLN A 203 -28.63 -23.53 3.81
N ASP A 204 -28.91 -23.14 2.57
CA ASP A 204 -29.27 -24.08 1.51
C ASP A 204 -28.02 -24.87 1.07
N ALA A 205 -28.09 -26.20 1.15
CA ALA A 205 -26.93 -27.08 1.11
C ALA A 205 -26.29 -27.19 -0.28
N GLU A 206 -26.99 -26.78 -1.35
CA GLU A 206 -26.51 -26.93 -2.73
C GLU A 206 -25.83 -25.67 -3.30
N ASN A 207 -26.17 -24.47 -2.83
CA ASN A 207 -25.69 -23.21 -3.42
C ASN A 207 -25.17 -22.19 -2.39
N GLY A 208 -25.31 -22.46 -1.09
CA GLY A 208 -24.74 -21.64 -0.02
C GLY A 208 -25.38 -20.25 0.13
N GLU A 209 -26.53 -20.01 -0.53
CA GLU A 209 -27.31 -18.80 -0.35
C GLU A 209 -28.06 -18.83 0.99
N ILE A 210 -28.10 -17.67 1.65
CA ILE A 210 -28.83 -17.47 2.91
C ILE A 210 -30.30 -17.25 2.53
N LYS A 211 -31.17 -18.22 2.85
CA LYS A 211 -32.61 -18.07 2.71
C LYS A 211 -33.24 -17.88 4.09
N THR A 212 -34.15 -16.92 4.19
CA THR A 212 -35.02 -16.74 5.35
C THR A 212 -36.28 -17.57 5.15
N TYR A 213 -36.53 -18.56 6.00
CA TYR A 213 -37.76 -19.35 5.97
C TYR A 213 -38.73 -18.76 7.01
N GLY A 214 -39.78 -18.09 6.52
CA GLY A 214 -40.90 -17.62 7.36
C GLY A 214 -41.89 -18.73 7.67
#